data_AF-A0AAN5I8Q6-F1
#
_entry.id   AF-A0AAN5I8Q6-F1
#
_cell.length_a   1.000
_cell.length_b   1.000
_cell.length_c   1.000
_cell.angle_alpha   90.00
_cell.angle_beta   90.00
_cell.angle_gamma   90.00
#
_symmetry.space_group_name_H-M   'P 1'
#
loop_
_entity.id
_entity.type
_entity.pdbx_description
1 polymer ?
#
loop_
_entity_poly.entity_id
_entity_poly.type
_entity_poly.pdbx_seq_one_letter_code
_entity_poly.pdbx_strand_id
1 'polypeptide(L)'
;MAISASLSAHHVFVLISLERLFSSFYPAYFERHSSRALAFALAIVFGGVSWLYSIACMTNYFSSIAEEDFVPIFNARNESNTQPFQDLMIVTTASNAFSLIMLSIDLYLNFIRQPADNSTLAVSYQRSENRRILLTILPIEFSD
;
A
#
# COMPACT_ATOMS: atom_id res chain seq x y z
N MET A 1 8.82 -7.16 16.78
CA MET A 1 8.89 -5.71 16.53
C MET A 1 9.31 -5.36 15.10
N ALA A 2 10.31 -6.02 14.51
CA ALA A 2 10.71 -5.72 13.12
C ALA A 2 9.59 -5.99 12.09
N ILE A 3 8.89 -7.12 12.21
CA ILE A 3 7.83 -7.53 11.27
C ILE A 3 6.61 -6.59 11.30
N SER A 4 6.21 -6.13 12.49
CA SER A 4 5.09 -5.19 12.64
C SER A 4 5.45 -3.81 12.06
N ALA A 5 6.70 -3.37 12.23
CA ALA A 5 7.18 -2.12 11.64
C ALA A 5 7.26 -2.22 10.11
N SER A 6 7.77 -3.33 9.56
CA SER A 6 7.83 -3.53 8.10
C SER A 6 6.45 -3.60 7.47
N LEU A 7 5.50 -4.29 8.12
CA LEU A 7 4.11 -4.32 7.67
C LEU A 7 3.48 -2.93 7.73
N SER A 8 3.67 -2.19 8.83
CA SER A 8 3.14 -0.82 8.94
C SER A 8 3.70 0.10 7.85
N ALA A 9 5.01 0.06 7.61
CA ALA A 9 5.64 0.82 6.54
C ALA A 9 5.08 0.43 5.16
N HIS A 10 4.91 -0.86 4.89
CA HIS A 10 4.33 -1.35 3.63
C HIS A 10 2.93 -0.79 3.38
N HIS A 11 2.05 -0.78 4.38
CA HIS A 11 0.71 -0.21 4.25
C HIS A 11 0.74 1.28 3.91
N VAL A 12 1.64 2.05 4.55
CA VAL A 12 1.82 3.47 4.24
C VAL A 12 2.26 3.66 2.79
N PHE A 13 3.23 2.87 2.31
CA PHE A 13 3.69 2.93 0.93
C PHE A 13 2.60 2.57 -0.09
N VAL A 14 1.77 1.56 0.20
CA VAL A 14 0.65 1.18 -0.66
C VAL A 14 -0.40 2.30 -0.72
N LEU A 15 -0.73 2.92 0.42
CA LEU A 15 -1.69 4.01 0.47
C LEU A 15 -1.22 5.24 -0.29
N ILE A 16 0.05 5.65 -0.10
CA ILE A 16 0.65 6.76 -0.85
C ILE A 16 0.64 6.44 -2.35
N SER A 17 1.02 5.22 -2.73
CA SER A 17 1.03 4.79 -4.14
C SER A 17 -0.38 4.83 -4.76
N LEU A 18 -1.41 4.38 -4.04
CA LEU A 18 -2.79 4.40 -4.52
C LEU A 18 -3.34 5.82 -4.67
N GLU A 19 -3.09 6.70 -3.69
CA GLU A 19 -3.50 8.10 -3.77
C GLU A 19 -2.87 8.78 -4.99
N ARG A 20 -1.57 8.57 -5.20
CA ARG A 20 -0.83 9.15 -6.33
C ARG A 20 -1.30 8.58 -7.66
N LEU A 21 -1.47 7.26 -7.75
CA LEU A 21 -1.98 6.60 -8.95
C LEU A 21 -3.37 7.13 -9.33
N PHE A 22 -4.25 7.30 -8.34
CA PHE A 22 -5.58 7.88 -8.55
C PHE A 22 -5.50 9.34 -9.03
N SER A 23 -4.64 10.15 -8.41
CA SER A 23 -4.39 11.53 -8.84
C SER A 23 -3.84 11.60 -10.28
N SER A 24 -3.01 10.65 -10.69
CA SER A 24 -2.45 10.58 -12.05
C SER A 24 -3.49 10.17 -13.09
N PHE A 25 -4.45 9.29 -12.74
CA PHE A 25 -5.52 8.88 -13.66
C PHE A 25 -6.64 9.92 -13.80
N TYR A 26 -7.01 10.61 -12.71
CA TYR A 26 -8.17 11.50 -12.70
C TYR A 26 -7.83 12.90 -12.16
N PRO A 27 -6.90 13.65 -12.78
CA PRO A 27 -6.43 14.94 -12.28
C PRO A 27 -7.57 15.96 -12.11
N ALA A 28 -8.47 16.06 -13.10
CA ALA A 28 -9.60 17.00 -13.06
C ALA A 28 -10.66 16.66 -12.00
N TYR A 29 -10.83 15.38 -11.66
CA TYR A 29 -11.73 14.98 -10.58
C TYR A 29 -11.14 15.28 -9.20
N PHE A 30 -9.84 14.99 -9.06
CA PHE A 30 -9.06 15.26 -7.85
C PHE A 30 -8.98 16.76 -7.52
N GLU A 31 -8.97 17.61 -8.55
CA GLU A 31 -9.01 19.07 -8.37
C GLU A 31 -10.34 19.56 -7.77
N ARG A 32 -11.47 18.99 -8.22
CA ARG A 32 -12.81 19.42 -7.79
C ARG A 32 -13.22 18.89 -6.42
N HIS A 33 -12.77 17.70 -6.05
CA HIS A 33 -13.15 17.04 -4.80
C HIS A 33 -11.92 16.83 -3.92
N SER A 34 -11.95 17.42 -2.72
CA SER A 34 -10.85 17.29 -1.76
C SER A 34 -10.49 15.83 -1.51
N SER A 35 -9.28 15.46 -1.93
CA SER A 35 -8.75 14.09 -1.87
C SER A 35 -8.63 13.51 -0.46
N ARG A 36 -8.69 14.36 0.57
CA ARG A 36 -8.50 13.95 1.98
C ARG A 36 -9.52 12.92 2.43
N ALA A 37 -10.79 13.11 2.05
CA ALA A 37 -11.86 12.18 2.45
C ALA A 37 -11.72 10.82 1.74
N LEU A 38 -11.36 10.82 0.45
CA LEU A 38 -11.12 9.61 -0.32
C LEU A 38 -9.89 8.86 0.17
N ALA A 39 -8.78 9.56 0.40
CA ALA A 39 -7.54 8.97 0.93
C ALA A 39 -7.76 8.39 2.33
N PHE A 40 -8.50 9.09 3.20
CA PHE A 40 -8.86 8.60 4.52
C PHE A 40 -9.78 7.37 4.46
N ALA A 41 -10.78 7.38 3.59
CA ALA A 41 -11.67 6.23 3.38
C ALA A 41 -10.90 5.02 2.85
N LEU A 42 -9.99 5.21 1.87
CA LEU A 42 -9.10 4.17 1.37
C LEU A 42 -8.18 3.63 2.47
N ALA A 43 -7.62 4.50 3.31
CA ALA A 43 -6.79 4.10 4.44
C ALA A 43 -7.54 3.22 5.44
N ILE A 44 -8.78 3.61 5.79
CA ILE A 44 -9.63 2.82 6.69
C ILE A 44 -9.98 1.47 6.08
N VAL A 45 -10.44 1.45 4.82
CA VAL A 45 -10.86 0.21 4.16
C VAL A 45 -9.67 -0.73 4.00
N PHE A 46 -8.55 -0.25 3.47
CA PHE A 46 -7.37 -1.08 3.24
C PHE A 46 -6.76 -1.57 4.56
N GLY A 47 -6.57 -0.68 5.53
CA GLY A 47 -6.03 -1.04 6.84
C GLY A 47 -6.96 -1.97 7.63
N GLY A 48 -8.27 -1.76 7.54
CA GLY A 48 -9.26 -2.62 8.20
C GLY A 48 -9.29 -4.03 7.60
N VAL A 49 -9.32 -4.14 6.26
CA VAL A 49 -9.32 -5.43 5.56
C VAL A 49 -8.01 -6.19 5.80
N SER A 50 -6.86 -5.51 5.72
CA SER A 50 -5.58 -6.16 5.93
C SER A 50 -5.37 -6.60 7.38
N TRP A 51 -5.85 -5.80 8.34
CA TRP A 51 -5.84 -6.14 9.76
C TRP A 51 -6.74 -7.34 10.06
N LEU A 52 -7.98 -7.33 9.56
CA LEU A 52 -8.92 -8.45 9.71
C LEU A 52 -8.35 -9.72 9.09
N TYR A 53 -7.77 -9.64 7.91
CA TYR A 53 -7.15 -10.77 7.23
C TYR A 53 -5.96 -11.32 8.02
N SER A 54 -5.08 -10.44 8.52
CA SER A 54 -3.92 -10.84 9.34
C SER A 54 -4.35 -11.56 10.62
N ILE A 55 -5.38 -11.05 11.31
CA ILE A 55 -5.94 -11.70 12.49
C ILE A 55 -6.59 -13.03 12.13
N ALA A 56 -7.33 -13.11 11.02
CA ALA A 56 -7.94 -14.36 10.58
C ALA A 56 -6.86 -15.43 10.33
N CYS A 57 -5.76 -15.11 9.64
CA CYS A 57 -4.66 -16.06 9.44
C CYS A 57 -3.98 -16.46 10.76
N MET A 58 -3.76 -15.50 11.67
CA MET A 58 -3.14 -15.76 12.97
C MET A 58 -3.98 -16.62 13.91
N THR A 59 -5.30 -16.58 13.77
CA THR A 59 -6.27 -17.27 14.63
C THR A 59 -6.82 -18.55 13.99
N ASN A 60 -6.20 -19.00 12.89
CA ASN A 60 -6.69 -20.11 12.06
C ASN A 60 -8.18 -19.93 11.70
N TYR A 61 -8.49 -18.82 11.04
CA TYR A 61 -9.83 -18.40 10.65
C TYR A 61 -10.80 -18.30 11.84
N PHE A 62 -10.34 -17.73 12.96
CA PHE A 62 -11.08 -17.59 14.23
C PHE A 62 -11.42 -18.92 14.94
N SER A 63 -10.95 -20.07 14.44
CA SER A 63 -11.16 -21.37 15.08
C SER A 63 -10.51 -21.44 16.46
N SER A 64 -9.30 -20.87 16.60
CA SER A 64 -8.57 -20.86 17.88
C SER A 64 -9.12 -19.90 18.92
N ILE A 65 -10.11 -19.06 18.57
CA ILE A 65 -10.84 -18.21 19.52
C ILE A 65 -12.08 -18.95 20.03
N ALA A 66 -12.61 -19.90 19.26
CA ALA A 66 -13.77 -20.70 19.63
C ALA A 66 -13.40 -21.89 20.53
N GLU A 67 -12.18 -22.41 20.40
CA GLU A 67 -11.61 -23.41 21.31
C GLU A 67 -10.86 -22.67 22.43
N GLU A 68 -11.19 -22.93 23.70
CA GLU A 68 -10.57 -22.28 24.89
C GLU A 68 -9.08 -22.65 25.11
N ASP A 69 -8.43 -23.26 24.12
CA ASP A 69 -7.03 -23.63 24.20
C ASP A 69 -6.14 -22.40 23.88
N PHE A 70 -5.41 -21.95 24.90
CA PHE A 70 -4.39 -20.89 24.79
C PHE A 70 -3.19 -21.38 23.97
N VAL A 71 -3.36 -21.52 22.66
CA VAL A 71 -2.29 -21.86 21.74
C VAL A 71 -1.49 -20.58 21.41
N PRO A 72 -0.16 -20.57 21.55
CA PRO A 72 0.65 -19.44 21.15
C PRO A 72 0.50 -19.15 19.65
N ILE A 73 -0.01 -17.95 19.34
CA ILE A 73 -0.30 -17.43 17.99
C ILE A 73 0.93 -17.51 17.07
N PHE A 74 2.13 -17.33 17.64
CA PHE A 74 3.41 -17.49 16.95
C PHE A 74 4.21 -18.63 17.56
N ASN A 75 3.87 -19.86 17.17
CA ASN A 75 4.74 -21.00 17.43
C ASN A 75 5.00 -21.75 16.14
N ALA A 76 6.16 -21.50 15.54
CA ALA A 76 6.63 -22.17 14.31
C ALA A 76 6.77 -23.69 14.48
N ARG A 77 6.66 -24.19 15.71
CA ARG A 77 6.73 -25.61 16.05
C ARG A 77 5.37 -26.31 16.06
N ASN A 78 4.27 -25.57 15.93
CA ASN A 78 2.94 -26.16 15.88
C ASN A 78 2.53 -26.40 14.42
N GLU A 79 2.47 -27.67 14.01
CA GLU A 79 2.18 -28.05 12.62
C GLU A 79 0.81 -27.53 12.15
N SER A 80 -0.16 -27.37 13.07
CA SER A 80 -1.50 -26.88 12.75
C SER A 80 -1.54 -25.42 12.27
N ASN A 81 -0.56 -24.60 12.64
CA ASN A 81 -0.50 -23.17 12.26
C ASN A 81 0.41 -22.92 11.04
N THR A 82 0.98 -23.97 10.44
CA THR A 82 1.91 -23.82 9.32
C THR A 82 1.21 -23.31 8.07
N GLN A 83 0.02 -23.85 7.76
CA GLN A 83 -0.71 -23.51 6.54
C GLN A 83 -1.23 -22.05 6.54
N PRO A 84 -1.94 -21.56 7.58
CA PRO A 84 -2.41 -20.17 7.61
C PRO A 84 -1.27 -19.16 7.62
N PHE A 85 -0.13 -19.51 8.23
CA PHE A 85 1.07 -18.69 8.21
C PHE A 85 1.70 -18.61 6.82
N GLN A 86 1.79 -19.73 6.10
CA GLN A 86 2.25 -19.73 4.71
C GLN A 86 1.34 -18.90 3.81
N ASP A 87 0.02 -19.03 3.97
CA ASP A 87 -0.95 -18.23 3.22
C ASP A 87 -0.75 -16.72 3.47
N LEU A 88 -0.57 -16.33 4.74
CA LEU A 88 -0.27 -14.94 5.10
C LEU A 88 1.04 -14.44 4.46
N MET A 89 2.09 -15.25 4.46
CA MET A 89 3.37 -14.91 3.85
C MET A 89 3.27 -14.80 2.33
N ILE A 90 2.50 -15.67 1.67
CA ILE A 90 2.25 -15.62 0.23
C ILE A 90 1.49 -14.35 -0.13
N VAL A 91 0.41 -14.04 0.58
CA VAL A 91 -0.39 -12.83 0.33
C VAL A 91 0.41 -11.56 0.60
N THR A 92 1.22 -11.53 1.66
CA THR A 92 2.10 -10.39 1.95
C THR A 92 3.14 -10.22 0.83
N THR A 93 3.74 -11.32 0.35
CA THR A 93 4.72 -11.28 -0.75
C THR A 93 4.07 -10.81 -2.05
N ALA A 94 2.87 -11.29 -2.37
CA ALA A 94 2.10 -10.84 -3.52
C ALA A 94 1.72 -9.36 -3.42
N SER A 95 1.33 -8.90 -2.23
CA SER A 95 1.05 -7.49 -1.94
C SER A 95 2.28 -6.61 -2.15
N ASN A 96 3.45 -7.06 -1.69
CA ASN A 96 4.72 -6.39 -1.93
C ASN A 96 5.04 -6.29 -3.43
N ALA A 97 4.90 -7.38 -4.18
CA ALA A 97 5.11 -7.37 -5.63
C ALA A 97 4.13 -6.41 -6.34
N PHE A 98 2.86 -6.43 -5.95
CA PHE A 98 1.85 -5.51 -6.49
C PHE A 98 2.16 -4.04 -6.18
N SER A 99 2.64 -3.75 -4.97
CA SER A 99 3.05 -2.39 -4.59
C SER A 99 4.22 -1.89 -5.44
N LEU A 100 5.17 -2.77 -5.78
CA LEU A 100 6.31 -2.45 -6.63
C LEU A 100 5.87 -2.16 -8.07
N ILE A 101 4.91 -2.94 -8.59
CA ILE A 101 4.30 -2.68 -9.90
C ILE A 101 3.57 -1.32 -9.90
N MET A 102 2.77 -1.03 -8.87
CA MET A 102 2.11 0.27 -8.75
C MET A 102 3.11 1.43 -8.69
N LEU A 103 4.19 1.29 -7.92
CA LEU A 103 5.26 2.29 -7.87
C LEU A 103 5.93 2.48 -9.24
N SER A 104 6.14 1.39 -9.98
CA SER A 104 6.73 1.44 -11.33
C SER A 104 5.81 2.17 -12.32
N ILE A 105 4.50 1.92 -12.24
CA ILE A 105 3.50 2.63 -13.03
C ILE A 105 3.46 4.12 -12.65
N ASP A 106 3.48 4.44 -11.35
CA ASP A 106 3.46 5.82 -10.87
C ASP A 106 4.71 6.59 -11.35
N LEU A 107 5.90 5.96 -11.27
CA LEU A 107 7.14 6.49 -11.82
C LEU A 107 7.04 6.73 -13.34
N TYR A 108 6.52 5.75 -14.09
CA TYR A 108 6.38 5.86 -15.53
C TYR A 108 5.44 7.01 -15.92
N LEU A 109 4.27 7.11 -15.28
CA LEU A 109 3.28 8.13 -15.57
C LEU A 109 3.75 9.54 -15.18
N ASN A 110 4.44 9.69 -14.04
CA ASN A 110 4.87 11.00 -13.55
C ASN A 110 6.20 11.48 -14.14
N PHE A 111 7.17 10.59 -14.42
CA PHE A 111 8.50 10.97 -14.91
C PHE A 111 8.71 10.72 -16.41
N ILE A 112 8.40 9.52 -16.89
CA ILE A 112 8.83 9.07 -18.23
C ILE A 112 7.88 9.57 -19.32
N ARG A 113 6.57 9.50 -19.09
CA ARG A 113 5.57 9.83 -20.12
C ARG A 113 5.57 11.33 -20.43
N GLN A 114 5.98 11.76 -21.62
CA GLN A 114 5.92 13.18 -21.98
C GLN A 114 4.48 13.72 -21.92
N PRO A 115 4.28 14.95 -21.41
CA PRO A 115 2.96 15.54 -21.35
C PRO A 115 2.41 15.73 -22.77
N ALA A 116 1.09 15.56 -22.93
CA ALA A 116 0.46 16.01 -24.15
C ALA A 116 0.58 17.55 -24.22
N ASP A 117 0.91 18.10 -25.39
CA ASP A 117 1.15 19.55 -25.60
C ASP A 117 -0.02 20.46 -25.16
N ASN A 118 -1.22 19.89 -24.96
CA ASN A 118 -2.42 20.59 -24.53
C ASN A 118 -2.79 20.36 -23.05
N SER A 119 -1.84 19.99 -22.18
CA SER A 119 -2.12 19.80 -20.76
C SER A 119 -2.48 21.14 -20.09
N THR A 120 -3.53 21.16 -19.27
CA THR A 120 -3.91 22.36 -18.51
C THR A 120 -2.84 22.72 -17.49
N LEU A 121 -2.77 24.00 -17.09
CA LEU A 121 -1.84 24.50 -16.06
C LEU A 121 -1.93 23.71 -14.74
N ALA A 122 -3.13 23.22 -14.40
CA ALA A 122 -3.36 22.42 -13.21
C ALA A 122 -2.69 21.04 -13.29
N VAL A 123 -2.75 20.39 -14.47
CA VAL A 123 -2.11 19.07 -14.71
C VAL A 123 -0.60 19.18 -14.66
N SER A 124 -0.02 20.26 -15.21
CA SER A 124 1.42 20.49 -15.11
C SER A 124 1.85 20.81 -13.67
N TYR A 125 1.05 21.55 -12.91
CA TYR A 125 1.29 21.81 -11.48
C TYR A 125 1.25 20.52 -10.64
N GLN A 126 0.19 19.72 -10.73
CA GLN A 126 0.06 18.43 -10.03
C GLN A 126 1.23 17.50 -10.35
N ARG A 127 1.65 17.45 -11.62
CA ARG A 127 2.80 16.65 -12.02
C ARG A 127 4.11 17.15 -11.43
N SER A 128 4.30 18.47 -11.38
CA SER A 128 5.49 19.07 -10.76
C SER A 128 5.55 18.79 -9.25
N GLU A 129 4.40 18.81 -8.58
CA GLU A 129 4.28 18.52 -7.15
C GLU A 129 4.49 17.03 -6.85
N ASN A 130 3.85 16.14 -7.63
CA ASN A 130 4.10 14.71 -7.58
C ASN A 130 5.59 14.39 -7.80
N ARG A 131 6.25 15.03 -8.77
CA ARG A 131 7.69 14.89 -9.00
C ARG A 131 8.51 15.32 -7.77
N ARG A 132 8.20 16.47 -7.17
CA ARG A 132 8.87 16.97 -5.97
C ARG A 132 8.73 16.02 -4.78
N ILE A 133 7.51 15.53 -4.53
CA ILE A 133 7.26 14.58 -3.44
C ILE A 133 8.02 13.27 -3.68
N LEU A 134 8.04 12.77 -4.93
CA LEU A 134 8.73 11.52 -5.25
C LEU A 134 10.25 11.67 -5.10
N LEU A 135 10.83 12.82 -5.49
CA LEU A 135 12.23 13.16 -5.23
C LEU A 135 12.55 13.33 -3.73
N THR A 136 11.56 13.65 -2.90
CA THR A 136 11.74 13.74 -1.45
C THR A 136 11.72 12.35 -0.80
N ILE A 137 10.98 11.40 -1.39
CA ILE A 137 10.83 10.03 -0.89
C ILE A 137 11.95 9.12 -1.40
N LEU A 138 12.40 9.29 -2.65
CA LEU A 138 13.56 8.59 -3.17
C LEU A 138 14.81 9.11 -2.46
N PRO A 139 15.67 8.23 -1.92
CA PRO A 139 16.95 8.65 -1.37
C PRO A 139 17.75 9.41 -2.43
N ILE A 140 18.40 10.48 -1.98
CA ILE A 140 19.07 11.57 -2.73
C ILE A 140 20.21 11.09 -3.67
N GLU A 141 20.42 9.80 -3.83
CA GLU A 141 21.55 9.20 -4.56
C GLU A 141 21.47 9.34 -6.09
N PHE A 142 20.38 9.90 -6.64
CA PHE A 142 20.23 10.16 -8.08
C PHE A 142 20.28 11.64 -8.46
N SER A 143 20.65 12.53 -7.53
CA SER A 143 20.91 13.95 -7.84
C SER A 143 22.42 14.21 -7.95
N ASP A 144 23.03 13.66 -9.00
CA ASP A 144 24.28 14.15 -9.58
C ASP A 144 23.97 14.75 -10.96
#